data_AF-A0A7Y2DGR5-F1
#
_entry.id   AF-A0A7Y2DGR5-F1
#
_cell.length_a   1.000
_cell.length_b   1.000
_cell.length_c   1.000
_cell.angle_alpha   90.00
_cell.angle_beta   90.00
_cell.angle_gamma   90.00
#
_symmetry.space_group_name_H-M   'P 1'
#
loop_
_entity.id
_entity.type
_entity.pdbx_description
1 polymer ?
#
loop_
_entity_poly.entity_id
_entity_poly.type
_entity_poly.pdbx_seq_one_letter_code
_entity_poly.pdbx_strand_id
1 'polypeptide(L)'
;MQKTKYKERDISWLSFNGRVLQEAEDKRNPLYERITFLAIFSSNLDEYFRVRVSKLRQIKNVKKTVRKKLKLRPTKTLKEIISIVEKQQQRFGRVFNEEIVPELAQNGIFLIGYQDFAAKQKQFAKTFFNEQLLQHIKIVNVTGDQTPFLENNSLYFYVYFDDASCCFVSIPTDKMDRFVTFPAQKDVVSITFLEDIIAQELTSLFPNKEIKSFYEIKLSRDAELYWQDSFDGDIAQQIEESLAQRKVGQPTRLLYDLRMTNAEREHLRQVLSLGKVDMFPGGKYHNYSDFIDFPAPKNRPELHFKPLPPIQHPVLKNKSEIFASIRAKDRMLHFPYQSFQPILDFLDRAANDPRVESIKISLYRIAKDSNLAKSLIVALKKGKKVVVFVEPKARFDEANNLDWSKKLKKKGAEVYHSDLEIKVHSKILMVNRRENGKLKQYAYIGTGNFNRKTSKIYVDHGLFTVNTKITRELAQVFEVLERKRLVPQTKHLLVSPFTTRTIFTRLIENEIKNAKKGLPASIKAKMNSLQDKSLIDKLYEAADAGVN
;
A
#
# COMPACT_ATOMS: atom_id res chain seq x y z
N MET A 1 13.21 -34.66 11.63
CA MET A 1 13.28 -33.24 11.20
C MET A 1 13.39 -32.36 12.44
N GLN A 2 14.45 -31.55 12.59
CA GLN A 2 14.49 -30.55 13.66
C GLN A 2 13.29 -29.59 13.51
N LYS A 3 12.43 -29.53 14.53
CA LYS A 3 11.34 -28.54 14.59
C LYS A 3 11.98 -27.15 14.59
N THR A 4 11.70 -26.34 13.57
CA THR A 4 12.19 -24.96 13.50
C THR A 4 11.42 -24.10 14.50
N LYS A 5 12.14 -23.46 15.43
CA LYS A 5 11.59 -22.60 16.50
C LYS A 5 10.85 -21.35 15.99
N TYR A 6 11.13 -20.92 14.76
CA TYR A 6 10.54 -19.72 14.15
C TYR A 6 9.92 -20.04 12.80
N LYS A 7 8.85 -19.32 12.48
CA LYS A 7 8.28 -19.29 11.14
C LYS A 7 9.04 -18.28 10.28
N GLU A 8 9.30 -18.63 9.04
CA GLU A 8 9.93 -17.71 8.09
C GLU A 8 8.96 -16.54 7.80
N ARG A 9 9.49 -15.31 7.71
CA ARG A 9 8.71 -14.07 7.64
C ARG A 9 7.86 -14.00 6.37
N ASP A 10 8.44 -14.32 5.23
CA ASP A 10 7.75 -14.28 3.94
C ASP A 10 6.69 -15.38 3.84
N ILE A 11 6.98 -16.57 4.39
CA ILE A 11 5.96 -17.62 4.56
C ILE A 11 4.82 -17.15 5.48
N SER A 12 5.14 -16.48 6.59
CA SER A 12 4.14 -15.88 7.48
C SER A 12 3.31 -14.79 6.78
N TRP A 13 3.95 -13.99 5.91
CA TRP A 13 3.25 -12.96 5.15
C TRP A 13 2.32 -13.55 4.09
N LEU A 14 2.74 -14.61 3.37
CA LEU A 14 1.86 -15.34 2.45
C LEU A 14 0.69 -15.99 3.18
N SER A 15 0.90 -16.47 4.41
CA SER A 15 -0.19 -16.94 5.26
C SER A 15 -1.17 -15.82 5.63
N PHE A 16 -0.68 -14.60 5.88
CA PHE A 16 -1.53 -13.43 6.09
C PHE A 16 -2.32 -13.08 4.82
N ASN A 17 -1.69 -13.04 3.63
CA ASN A 17 -2.44 -12.77 2.40
C ASN A 17 -3.43 -13.91 2.10
N GLY A 18 -3.11 -15.14 2.49
CA GLY A 18 -4.05 -16.27 2.47
C GLY A 18 -5.28 -16.08 3.37
N ARG A 19 -5.18 -15.33 4.48
CA ARG A 19 -6.35 -14.90 5.28
C ARG A 19 -7.18 -13.86 4.53
N VAL A 20 -6.57 -12.97 3.75
CA VAL A 20 -7.31 -12.00 2.91
C VAL A 20 -8.13 -12.75 1.86
N LEU A 21 -7.56 -13.78 1.22
CA LEU A 21 -8.30 -14.62 0.29
C LEU A 21 -9.49 -15.34 0.96
N GLN A 22 -9.36 -15.71 2.23
CA GLN A 22 -10.47 -16.31 2.97
C GLN A 22 -11.66 -15.37 3.16
N GLU A 23 -11.44 -14.06 3.22
CA GLU A 23 -12.56 -13.10 3.26
C GLU A 23 -13.32 -13.03 1.93
N ALA A 24 -12.67 -13.37 0.80
CA ALA A 24 -13.33 -13.54 -0.49
C ALA A 24 -14.04 -14.90 -0.61
N GLU A 25 -13.58 -15.92 0.11
CA GLU A 25 -14.23 -17.25 0.20
C GLU A 25 -15.44 -17.25 1.17
N ASP A 26 -15.48 -16.29 2.10
CA ASP A 26 -16.49 -16.26 3.16
C ASP A 26 -17.83 -15.69 2.67
N LYS A 27 -18.82 -16.56 2.51
CA LYS A 27 -20.18 -16.21 2.09
C LYS A 27 -20.98 -15.37 3.11
N ARG A 28 -20.44 -15.15 4.31
CA ARG A 28 -21.00 -14.18 5.28
C ARG A 28 -20.72 -12.73 4.84
N ASN A 29 -19.71 -12.53 4.00
CA ASN A 29 -19.42 -11.24 3.40
C ASN A 29 -20.29 -11.04 2.15
N PRO A 30 -20.88 -9.84 1.95
CA PRO A 30 -21.61 -9.51 0.72
C PRO A 30 -20.75 -9.64 -0.53
N LEU A 31 -21.39 -9.90 -1.68
CA LEU A 31 -20.72 -10.20 -2.94
C LEU A 31 -19.65 -9.19 -3.34
N TYR A 32 -19.96 -7.88 -3.30
CA TYR A 32 -18.99 -6.84 -3.70
C TYR A 32 -17.83 -6.68 -2.71
N GLU A 33 -18.02 -7.08 -1.46
CA GLU A 33 -16.96 -7.10 -0.46
C GLU A 33 -16.00 -8.27 -0.74
N ARG A 34 -16.54 -9.42 -1.13
CA ARG A 34 -15.72 -10.57 -1.57
C ARG A 34 -14.91 -10.24 -2.83
N ILE A 35 -15.49 -9.53 -3.80
CA ILE A 35 -14.80 -8.99 -4.98
C ILE A 35 -13.68 -8.03 -4.55
N THR A 36 -13.97 -7.12 -3.62
CA THR A 36 -12.98 -6.20 -3.05
C THR A 36 -11.83 -6.95 -2.38
N PHE A 37 -12.09 -8.05 -1.67
CA PHE A 37 -11.04 -8.88 -1.07
C PHE A 37 -10.18 -9.61 -2.11
N LEU A 38 -10.74 -10.04 -3.25
CA LEU A 38 -9.94 -10.55 -4.37
C LEU A 38 -9.01 -9.45 -4.92
N ALA A 39 -9.50 -8.22 -5.05
CA ALA A 39 -8.70 -7.09 -5.48
C ALA A 39 -7.55 -6.78 -4.50
N ILE A 40 -7.84 -6.74 -3.19
CA ILE A 40 -6.86 -6.54 -2.13
C ILE A 40 -5.81 -7.65 -2.14
N PHE A 41 -6.24 -8.91 -2.24
CA PHE A 41 -5.34 -10.07 -2.32
C PHE A 41 -4.36 -9.93 -3.49
N SER A 42 -4.86 -9.59 -4.67
CA SER A 42 -4.05 -9.39 -5.89
C SER A 42 -3.06 -8.23 -5.72
N SER A 43 -3.54 -7.10 -5.21
CA SER A 43 -2.71 -5.90 -4.97
C SER A 43 -1.56 -6.18 -3.99
N ASN A 44 -1.87 -6.83 -2.87
CA ASN A 44 -0.89 -7.25 -1.87
C ASN A 44 0.16 -8.19 -2.48
N LEU A 45 -0.26 -9.17 -3.28
CA LEU A 45 0.62 -10.14 -3.90
C LEU A 45 1.57 -9.47 -4.90
N ASP A 46 1.07 -8.55 -5.71
CA ASP A 46 1.89 -7.76 -6.65
C ASP A 46 2.92 -6.90 -5.91
N GLU A 47 2.55 -6.25 -4.79
CA GLU A 47 3.51 -5.52 -3.96
C GLU A 47 4.58 -6.47 -3.38
N TYR A 48 4.18 -7.65 -2.92
CA TYR A 48 5.10 -8.65 -2.37
C TYR A 48 6.14 -9.10 -3.40
N PHE A 49 5.72 -9.41 -4.64
CA PHE A 49 6.66 -9.77 -5.70
C PHE A 49 7.61 -8.62 -6.03
N ARG A 50 7.08 -7.40 -6.21
CA ARG A 50 7.86 -6.21 -6.57
C ARG A 50 8.93 -5.88 -5.53
N VAL A 51 8.61 -5.98 -4.24
CA VAL A 51 9.49 -5.53 -3.17
C VAL A 51 10.36 -6.65 -2.61
N ARG A 52 9.80 -7.84 -2.42
CA ARG A 52 10.45 -8.90 -1.62
C ARG A 52 11.11 -9.95 -2.48
N VAL A 53 10.46 -10.38 -3.56
CA VAL A 53 11.03 -11.39 -4.46
C VAL A 53 12.20 -10.79 -5.25
N SER A 54 12.12 -9.52 -5.66
CA SER A 54 13.25 -8.79 -6.28
C SER A 54 14.50 -8.83 -5.39
N LYS A 55 14.37 -8.60 -4.07
CA LYS A 55 15.48 -8.71 -3.11
C LYS A 55 16.06 -10.12 -3.01
N LEU A 56 15.20 -11.13 -2.95
CA LEU A 56 15.62 -12.53 -2.92
C LEU A 56 16.37 -12.94 -4.21
N ARG A 57 16.06 -12.29 -5.33
CA ARG A 57 16.75 -12.48 -6.62
C ARG A 57 18.08 -11.74 -6.72
N GLN A 58 18.19 -10.52 -6.24
CA GLN A 58 19.48 -9.80 -6.22
C GLN A 58 20.53 -10.57 -5.40
N ILE A 59 20.13 -11.30 -4.35
CA ILE A 59 21.02 -12.23 -3.62
C ILE A 59 21.58 -13.33 -4.54
N LYS A 60 20.88 -13.70 -5.63
CA LYS A 60 21.38 -14.62 -6.67
C LYS A 60 22.40 -14.00 -7.63
N ASN A 61 22.71 -12.72 -7.54
CA ASN A 61 23.81 -12.09 -8.28
C ASN A 61 25.08 -11.92 -7.42
N VAL A 62 24.96 -12.06 -6.09
CA VAL A 62 26.10 -12.01 -5.14
C VAL A 62 27.00 -13.25 -5.30
N LYS A 63 28.33 -13.14 -5.30
CA LYS A 63 29.25 -14.30 -5.50
C LYS A 63 28.92 -15.49 -4.57
N LYS A 64 28.99 -16.72 -5.11
CA LYS A 64 28.62 -18.00 -4.42
C LYS A 64 29.34 -18.18 -3.07
N THR A 65 30.59 -17.71 -2.96
CA THR A 65 31.41 -17.72 -1.74
C THR A 65 30.84 -16.83 -0.63
N VAL A 66 30.32 -15.65 -0.98
CA VAL A 66 29.69 -14.70 -0.05
C VAL A 66 28.33 -15.23 0.42
N ARG A 67 27.53 -15.87 -0.46
CA ARG A 67 26.27 -16.53 -0.05
C ARG A 67 26.48 -17.65 0.96
N LYS A 68 27.54 -18.44 0.80
CA LYS A 68 27.91 -19.51 1.74
C LYS A 68 28.30 -18.97 3.12
N LYS A 69 29.09 -17.90 3.18
CA LYS A 69 29.46 -17.23 4.45
C LYS A 69 28.25 -16.67 5.21
N LEU A 70 27.23 -16.18 4.48
CA LEU A 70 26.01 -15.57 5.06
C LEU A 70 24.87 -16.56 5.36
N LYS A 71 25.05 -17.88 5.16
CA LYS A 71 24.00 -18.92 5.32
C LYS A 71 22.70 -18.65 4.53
N LEU A 72 22.76 -17.85 3.47
CA LEU A 72 21.61 -17.58 2.61
C LEU A 72 21.40 -18.79 1.68
N ARG A 73 20.34 -19.59 1.91
CA ARG A 73 19.86 -20.62 0.96
C ARG A 73 18.51 -20.22 0.34
N PRO A 74 18.48 -19.28 -0.62
CA PRO A 74 17.24 -18.82 -1.26
C PRO A 74 16.43 -19.93 -1.93
N THR A 75 17.05 -21.03 -2.34
CA THR A 75 16.41 -22.03 -3.21
C THR A 75 15.28 -22.81 -2.53
N LYS A 76 15.40 -23.17 -1.24
CA LYS A 76 14.34 -23.92 -0.56
C LYS A 76 13.15 -23.01 -0.23
N THR A 77 13.41 -21.85 0.38
CA THR A 77 12.37 -20.86 0.72
C THR A 77 11.67 -20.32 -0.53
N LEU A 78 12.41 -20.03 -1.61
CA LEU A 78 11.78 -19.58 -2.86
C LEU A 78 10.89 -20.66 -3.49
N LYS A 79 11.30 -21.93 -3.47
CA LYS A 79 10.45 -23.04 -3.94
C LYS A 79 9.18 -23.15 -3.10
N GLU A 80 9.29 -22.99 -1.78
CA GLU A 80 8.15 -22.99 -0.86
C GLU A 80 7.21 -21.80 -1.11
N ILE A 81 7.76 -20.59 -1.27
CA ILE A 81 7.01 -19.37 -1.66
C ILE A 81 6.22 -19.60 -2.94
N ILE A 82 6.88 -20.09 -4.00
CA ILE A 82 6.25 -20.36 -5.30
C ILE A 82 5.11 -21.37 -5.13
N SER A 83 5.35 -22.48 -4.42
CA SER A 83 4.32 -23.50 -4.19
C SER A 83 3.12 -22.98 -3.40
N ILE A 84 3.32 -22.12 -2.39
CA ILE A 84 2.22 -21.49 -1.65
C ILE A 84 1.43 -20.55 -2.56
N VAL A 85 2.13 -19.72 -3.35
CA VAL A 85 1.49 -18.78 -4.27
C VAL A 85 0.67 -19.52 -5.32
N GLU A 86 1.20 -20.58 -5.94
CA GLU A 86 0.47 -21.42 -6.90
C GLU A 86 -0.84 -21.97 -6.31
N LYS A 87 -0.78 -22.52 -5.09
CA LYS A 87 -1.98 -23.01 -4.38
C LYS A 87 -2.99 -21.90 -4.10
N GLN A 88 -2.53 -20.72 -3.71
CA GLN A 88 -3.41 -19.57 -3.47
C GLN A 88 -4.02 -19.03 -4.78
N GLN A 89 -3.26 -19.03 -5.88
CA GLN A 89 -3.78 -18.63 -7.20
C GLN A 89 -4.82 -19.62 -7.73
N GLN A 90 -4.65 -20.92 -7.49
CA GLN A 90 -5.67 -21.91 -7.82
C GLN A 90 -6.96 -21.68 -7.01
N ARG A 91 -6.84 -21.41 -5.71
CA ARG A 91 -7.99 -21.03 -4.87
C ARG A 91 -8.67 -19.77 -5.37
N PHE A 92 -7.89 -18.72 -5.67
CA PHE A 92 -8.39 -17.48 -6.25
C PHE A 92 -9.19 -17.74 -7.52
N GLY A 93 -8.65 -18.54 -8.45
CA GLY A 93 -9.32 -18.89 -9.70
C GLY A 93 -10.64 -19.64 -9.49
N ARG A 94 -10.70 -20.57 -8.53
CA ARG A 94 -11.95 -21.25 -8.17
C ARG A 94 -12.97 -20.27 -7.58
N VAL A 95 -12.60 -19.48 -6.59
CA VAL A 95 -13.51 -18.48 -5.98
C VAL A 95 -14.06 -17.54 -7.03
N PHE A 96 -13.21 -17.02 -7.92
CA PHE A 96 -13.63 -16.10 -8.96
C PHE A 96 -14.60 -16.77 -9.96
N ASN A 97 -14.22 -17.91 -10.55
CA ASN A 97 -14.97 -18.52 -11.65
C ASN A 97 -16.17 -19.37 -11.19
N GLU A 98 -16.06 -20.05 -10.06
CA GLU A 98 -17.05 -21.03 -9.57
C GLU A 98 -18.00 -20.41 -8.54
N GLU A 99 -17.67 -19.26 -7.94
CA GLU A 99 -18.52 -18.60 -6.95
C GLU A 99 -18.92 -17.18 -7.36
N ILE A 100 -17.95 -16.27 -7.53
CA ILE A 100 -18.22 -14.84 -7.73
C ILE A 100 -18.94 -14.58 -9.06
N VAL A 101 -18.45 -15.12 -10.18
CA VAL A 101 -19.07 -14.92 -11.49
C VAL A 101 -20.49 -15.50 -11.54
N PRO A 102 -20.75 -16.75 -11.08
CA PRO A 102 -22.11 -17.26 -10.97
C PRO A 102 -23.03 -16.44 -10.06
N GLU A 103 -22.54 -15.98 -8.91
CA GLU A 103 -23.33 -15.18 -7.96
C GLU A 103 -23.64 -13.78 -8.51
N LEU A 104 -22.72 -13.16 -9.26
CA LEU A 104 -22.99 -11.94 -10.03
C LEU A 104 -24.16 -12.19 -11.00
N ALA A 105 -24.12 -13.28 -11.76
CA ALA A 105 -25.16 -13.62 -12.73
C ALA A 105 -26.53 -13.84 -12.05
N GLN A 106 -26.57 -14.49 -10.88
CA GLN A 106 -27.79 -14.63 -10.07
C GLN A 106 -28.38 -13.29 -9.62
N ASN A 107 -27.53 -12.27 -9.44
CA ASN A 107 -27.93 -10.91 -9.10
C ASN A 107 -28.18 -10.02 -10.33
N GLY A 108 -28.25 -10.60 -11.54
CA GLY A 108 -28.52 -9.87 -12.78
C GLY A 108 -27.31 -9.08 -13.31
N ILE A 109 -26.11 -9.37 -12.82
CA ILE A 109 -24.86 -8.72 -13.20
C ILE A 109 -24.02 -9.72 -13.99
N PHE A 110 -23.80 -9.45 -15.27
CA PHE A 110 -23.11 -10.38 -16.17
C PHE A 110 -21.74 -9.83 -16.54
N LEU A 111 -20.67 -10.48 -16.07
CA LEU A 111 -19.32 -10.23 -16.55
C LEU A 111 -19.09 -11.09 -17.80
N ILE A 112 -19.12 -10.49 -18.98
CA ILE A 112 -19.06 -11.19 -20.27
C ILE A 112 -17.74 -10.94 -20.99
N GLY A 113 -17.22 -11.97 -21.65
CA GLY A 113 -16.03 -11.87 -22.49
C GLY A 113 -16.38 -11.57 -23.95
N TYR A 114 -15.36 -11.20 -24.74
CA TYR A 114 -15.55 -10.80 -26.15
C TYR A 114 -16.25 -11.84 -27.03
N GLN A 115 -16.09 -13.13 -26.72
CA GLN A 115 -16.71 -14.24 -27.45
C GLN A 115 -18.23 -14.29 -27.27
N ASP A 116 -18.73 -13.77 -26.13
CA ASP A 116 -20.13 -13.85 -25.72
C ASP A 116 -20.92 -12.57 -26.04
N PHE A 117 -20.31 -11.61 -26.74
CA PHE A 117 -20.99 -10.36 -27.10
C PHE A 117 -22.13 -10.62 -28.07
N ALA A 118 -23.34 -10.20 -27.69
CA ALA A 118 -24.50 -10.16 -28.57
C ALA A 118 -24.31 -9.09 -29.67
N ALA A 119 -25.10 -9.15 -30.75
CA ALA A 119 -24.97 -8.24 -31.90
C ALA A 119 -24.97 -6.75 -31.51
N LYS A 120 -25.85 -6.33 -30.59
CA LYS A 120 -25.88 -4.94 -30.08
C LYS A 120 -24.63 -4.57 -29.28
N GLN A 121 -24.11 -5.51 -28.49
CA GLN A 121 -22.89 -5.31 -27.69
C GLN A 121 -21.65 -5.25 -28.59
N LYS A 122 -21.58 -6.06 -29.66
CA LYS A 122 -20.53 -5.97 -30.69
C LYS A 122 -20.55 -4.61 -31.37
N GLN A 123 -21.73 -4.12 -31.77
CA GLN A 123 -21.84 -2.79 -32.37
C GLN A 123 -21.40 -1.69 -31.41
N PHE A 124 -21.82 -1.75 -30.14
CA PHE A 124 -21.37 -0.81 -29.11
C PHE A 124 -19.85 -0.88 -28.90
N ALA A 125 -19.28 -2.08 -28.78
CA ALA A 125 -17.85 -2.28 -28.58
C ALA A 125 -17.05 -1.69 -29.74
N LYS A 126 -17.50 -1.89 -30.99
CA LYS A 126 -16.88 -1.30 -32.18
C LYS A 126 -16.95 0.22 -32.18
N THR A 127 -18.10 0.82 -31.87
CA THR A 127 -18.23 2.28 -31.77
C THR A 127 -17.34 2.84 -30.67
N PHE A 128 -17.40 2.26 -29.47
CA PHE A 128 -16.56 2.65 -28.33
C PHE A 128 -15.07 2.54 -28.65
N PHE A 129 -14.68 1.46 -29.34
CA PHE A 129 -13.30 1.23 -29.77
C PHE A 129 -12.81 2.36 -30.68
N ASN A 130 -13.54 2.64 -31.76
CA ASN A 130 -13.13 3.62 -32.77
C ASN A 130 -13.17 5.07 -32.25
N GLU A 131 -14.19 5.43 -31.48
CA GLU A 131 -14.40 6.82 -31.06
C GLU A 131 -13.64 7.20 -29.80
N GLN A 132 -13.40 6.27 -28.87
CA GLN A 132 -12.85 6.58 -27.55
C GLN A 132 -11.52 5.88 -27.27
N LEU A 133 -11.42 4.58 -27.59
CA LEU A 133 -10.29 3.75 -27.16
C LEU A 133 -9.07 3.81 -28.09
N LEU A 134 -9.29 3.84 -29.41
CA LEU A 134 -8.24 3.71 -30.42
C LEU A 134 -7.13 4.75 -30.27
N GLN A 135 -7.49 6.01 -29.97
CA GLN A 135 -6.54 7.11 -29.74
C GLN A 135 -5.59 6.88 -28.54
N HIS A 136 -5.90 5.93 -27.65
CA HIS A 136 -5.11 5.62 -26.47
C HIS A 136 -4.27 4.35 -26.63
N ILE A 137 -4.55 3.53 -27.65
CA ILE A 137 -3.81 2.31 -27.95
C ILE A 137 -2.43 2.66 -28.53
N LYS A 138 -1.39 2.05 -27.97
CA LYS A 138 -0.03 2.05 -28.49
C LYS A 138 0.32 0.65 -28.95
N ILE A 139 0.85 0.55 -30.17
CA ILE A 139 1.42 -0.69 -30.70
C ILE A 139 2.93 -0.59 -30.61
N VAL A 140 3.55 -1.51 -29.88
CA VAL A 140 5.00 -1.64 -29.77
C VAL A 140 5.42 -2.76 -30.70
N ASN A 141 5.99 -2.39 -31.84
CA ASN A 141 6.52 -3.34 -32.82
C ASN A 141 7.86 -3.91 -32.33
N VAL A 142 8.13 -5.16 -32.66
CA VAL A 142 9.42 -5.80 -32.43
C VAL A 142 10.21 -5.76 -33.74
N THR A 143 11.25 -4.94 -33.79
CA THR A 143 12.08 -4.75 -34.98
C THR A 143 13.55 -5.02 -34.68
N GLY A 144 14.14 -5.97 -35.39
CA GLY A 144 15.55 -6.36 -35.21
C GLY A 144 15.83 -6.94 -33.82
N ASP A 145 17.07 -6.76 -33.34
CA ASP A 145 17.56 -7.38 -32.10
C ASP A 145 17.34 -6.51 -30.84
N GLN A 146 16.69 -5.35 -30.97
CA GLN A 146 16.45 -4.46 -29.82
C GLN A 146 15.27 -4.94 -28.98
N THR A 147 15.49 -5.08 -27.66
CA THR A 147 14.43 -5.41 -26.72
C THR A 147 13.39 -4.29 -26.65
N PRO A 148 12.10 -4.56 -26.93
CA PRO A 148 11.06 -3.54 -26.92
C PRO A 148 10.82 -3.02 -25.51
N PHE A 149 10.51 -1.72 -25.41
CA PHE A 149 10.21 -1.09 -24.14
C PHE A 149 8.72 -1.20 -23.81
N LEU A 150 8.40 -2.01 -22.80
CA LEU A 150 7.07 -2.05 -22.17
C LEU A 150 7.03 -1.22 -20.89
N GLU A 151 5.96 -0.45 -20.75
CA GLU A 151 5.69 0.39 -19.58
C GLU A 151 5.51 -0.48 -18.32
N ASN A 152 6.08 -0.04 -17.20
CA ASN A 152 6.05 -0.79 -15.96
C ASN A 152 4.62 -0.94 -15.44
N ASN A 153 4.25 -2.16 -15.03
CA ASN A 153 2.95 -2.51 -14.45
C ASN A 153 1.74 -2.26 -15.37
N SER A 154 1.98 -2.02 -16.66
CA SER A 154 0.92 -1.87 -17.65
C SER A 154 0.55 -3.22 -18.25
N LEU A 155 -0.70 -3.33 -18.68
CA LEU A 155 -1.24 -4.50 -19.36
C LEU A 155 -0.99 -4.37 -20.86
N TYR A 156 -0.61 -5.48 -21.50
CA TYR A 156 -0.45 -5.57 -22.94
C TYR A 156 -1.06 -6.87 -23.45
N PHE A 157 -1.55 -6.86 -24.68
CA PHE A 157 -1.64 -8.08 -25.47
C PHE A 157 -0.31 -8.34 -26.17
N TYR A 158 0.26 -9.51 -25.95
CA TYR A 158 1.25 -10.10 -26.83
C TYR A 158 0.53 -10.70 -28.04
N VAL A 159 0.74 -10.15 -29.22
CA VAL A 159 0.11 -10.60 -30.48
C VAL A 159 1.18 -11.31 -31.32
N TYR A 160 0.89 -12.55 -31.69
CA TYR A 160 1.76 -13.40 -32.49
C TYR A 160 1.10 -13.66 -33.85
N PHE A 161 1.85 -13.46 -34.92
CA PHE A 161 1.38 -13.56 -36.30
C PHE A 161 1.85 -14.85 -36.97
N ASP A 162 1.22 -15.24 -38.08
CA ASP A 162 1.58 -16.46 -38.82
C ASP A 162 2.96 -16.38 -39.50
N ASP A 163 3.45 -15.18 -39.80
CA ASP A 163 4.83 -14.91 -40.28
C ASP A 163 5.90 -15.04 -39.17
N ALA A 164 5.52 -15.59 -38.01
CA ALA A 164 6.32 -15.69 -36.79
C ALA A 164 6.80 -14.35 -36.19
N SER A 165 6.31 -13.22 -36.70
CA SER A 165 6.55 -11.90 -36.09
C SER A 165 5.62 -11.68 -34.89
N CYS A 166 5.90 -10.62 -34.11
CA CYS A 166 5.06 -10.26 -32.98
C CYS A 166 5.03 -8.76 -32.71
N CYS A 167 4.03 -8.33 -31.94
CA CYS A 167 3.97 -6.99 -31.39
C CYS A 167 3.26 -6.98 -30.04
N PHE A 168 3.27 -5.84 -29.37
CA PHE A 168 2.55 -5.62 -28.12
C PHE A 168 1.52 -4.51 -28.29
N VAL A 169 0.27 -4.79 -27.96
CA VAL A 169 -0.83 -3.81 -27.99
C VAL A 169 -1.14 -3.39 -26.56
N SER A 170 -0.99 -2.11 -26.22
CA SER A 170 -1.24 -1.62 -24.87
C SER A 170 -2.73 -1.66 -24.50
N ILE A 171 -3.04 -2.01 -23.25
CA ILE A 171 -4.37 -1.88 -22.67
C ILE A 171 -4.36 -0.66 -21.72
N PRO A 172 -4.96 0.49 -22.10
CA PRO A 172 -4.73 1.79 -21.46
C PRO A 172 -5.58 2.02 -20.20
N THR A 173 -5.43 1.15 -19.20
CA THR A 173 -6.17 1.22 -17.91
C THR A 173 -5.77 2.40 -17.03
N ASP A 174 -4.71 3.13 -17.39
CA ASP A 174 -4.27 4.36 -16.73
C ASP A 174 -5.04 5.60 -17.20
N LYS A 175 -5.67 5.51 -18.38
CA LYS A 175 -6.41 6.60 -19.02
C LYS A 175 -7.92 6.38 -19.04
N MET A 176 -8.34 5.12 -18.95
CA MET A 176 -9.74 4.71 -19.07
C MET A 176 -10.09 3.69 -17.99
N ASP A 177 -11.37 3.68 -17.61
CA ASP A 177 -11.90 2.67 -16.70
C ASP A 177 -11.75 1.28 -17.33
N ARG A 178 -11.21 0.33 -16.55
CA ARG A 178 -11.00 -1.03 -17.04
C ARG A 178 -12.30 -1.80 -17.25
N PHE A 179 -13.36 -1.46 -16.52
CA PHE A 179 -14.65 -2.12 -16.65
C PHE A 179 -15.60 -1.24 -17.46
N VAL A 180 -16.06 -1.74 -18.59
CA VAL A 180 -17.01 -1.05 -19.46
C VAL A 180 -18.39 -1.68 -19.26
N THR A 181 -19.36 -0.86 -18.89
CA THR A 181 -20.76 -1.29 -18.77
C THR A 181 -21.48 -1.07 -20.10
N PHE A 182 -22.08 -2.12 -20.65
CA PHE A 182 -22.88 -2.01 -21.86
C PHE A 182 -24.19 -1.23 -21.57
N PRO A 183 -24.72 -0.50 -22.55
CA PRO A 183 -26.05 0.11 -22.43
C PRO A 183 -27.10 -0.97 -22.13
N ALA A 184 -27.71 -0.88 -20.96
CA ALA A 184 -28.67 -1.85 -20.47
C ALA A 184 -30.11 -1.50 -20.83
N GLN A 185 -30.97 -2.53 -20.90
CA GLN A 185 -32.42 -2.39 -20.76
C GLN A 185 -32.82 -3.02 -19.42
N LYS A 186 -33.47 -2.26 -18.53
CA LYS A 186 -33.94 -2.70 -17.19
C LYS A 186 -32.82 -3.10 -16.19
N ASP A 187 -33.15 -3.92 -15.19
CA ASP A 187 -32.34 -4.35 -14.04
C ASP A 187 -31.18 -5.32 -14.36
N VAL A 188 -30.86 -5.54 -15.64
CA VAL A 188 -29.77 -6.42 -16.08
C VAL A 188 -28.57 -5.58 -16.48
N VAL A 189 -27.43 -5.81 -15.85
CA VAL A 189 -26.19 -5.06 -16.11
C VAL A 189 -25.16 -5.99 -16.71
N SER A 190 -24.75 -5.74 -17.97
CA SER A 190 -23.64 -6.44 -18.59
C SER A 190 -22.38 -5.59 -18.53
N ILE A 191 -21.31 -6.16 -17.98
CA ILE A 191 -20.00 -5.53 -17.82
C ILE A 191 -18.99 -6.37 -18.60
N THR A 192 -18.04 -5.71 -19.26
CA THR A 192 -16.90 -6.37 -19.89
C THR A 192 -15.62 -5.71 -19.43
N PHE A 193 -14.52 -6.42 -19.53
CA PHE A 193 -13.21 -5.80 -19.45
C PHE A 193 -12.90 -4.97 -20.70
N LEU A 194 -12.10 -3.93 -20.54
CA LEU A 194 -11.58 -3.08 -21.62
C LEU A 194 -10.77 -3.91 -22.61
N GLU A 195 -9.95 -4.83 -22.11
CA GLU A 195 -9.18 -5.76 -22.93
C GLU A 195 -10.04 -6.67 -23.81
N ASP A 196 -11.26 -7.03 -23.41
CA ASP A 196 -12.17 -7.82 -24.25
C ASP A 196 -12.72 -6.98 -25.42
N ILE A 197 -12.93 -5.66 -25.25
CA ILE A 197 -13.27 -4.77 -26.37
C ILE A 197 -12.10 -4.68 -27.36
N ILE A 198 -10.87 -4.55 -26.85
CA ILE A 198 -9.66 -4.54 -27.69
C ILE A 198 -9.51 -5.89 -28.41
N ALA A 199 -9.75 -7.01 -27.72
CA ALA A 199 -9.69 -8.35 -28.31
C ALA A 199 -10.69 -8.52 -29.47
N GLN A 200 -11.91 -7.99 -29.31
CA GLN A 200 -12.95 -8.04 -30.35
C GLN A 200 -12.55 -7.30 -31.63
N GLU A 201 -11.86 -6.16 -31.49
CA GLU A 201 -11.44 -5.31 -32.63
C GLU A 201 -9.95 -5.50 -32.99
N LEU A 202 -9.27 -6.50 -32.41
CA LEU A 202 -7.82 -6.67 -32.52
C LEU A 202 -7.38 -6.86 -33.97
N THR A 203 -8.15 -7.63 -34.76
CA THR A 203 -7.88 -7.85 -36.18
C THR A 203 -7.94 -6.56 -37.00
N SER A 204 -8.78 -5.59 -36.64
CA SER A 204 -8.87 -4.32 -37.36
C SER A 204 -7.62 -3.45 -37.20
N LEU A 205 -6.80 -3.69 -36.17
CA LEU A 205 -5.51 -3.01 -35.99
C LEU A 205 -4.45 -3.51 -36.96
N PHE A 206 -4.63 -4.69 -37.57
CA PHE A 206 -3.64 -5.34 -38.41
C PHE A 206 -4.24 -5.82 -39.74
N PRO A 207 -4.71 -4.92 -40.63
CA PRO A 207 -5.40 -5.31 -41.86
C PRO A 207 -4.54 -6.12 -42.85
N ASN A 208 -3.21 -6.04 -42.72
CA ASN A 208 -2.26 -6.68 -43.63
C ASN A 208 -1.54 -7.90 -43.00
N LYS A 209 -1.98 -8.37 -41.82
CA LYS A 209 -1.36 -9.51 -41.13
C LYS A 209 -2.41 -10.42 -40.51
N GLU A 210 -2.20 -11.72 -40.61
CA GLU A 210 -3.03 -12.71 -39.92
C GLU A 210 -2.52 -12.96 -38.50
N ILE A 211 -3.39 -12.76 -37.52
CA ILE A 211 -3.11 -13.00 -36.10
C ILE A 211 -3.28 -14.50 -35.84
N LYS A 212 -2.19 -15.16 -35.49
CA LYS A 212 -2.18 -16.58 -35.09
C LYS A 212 -2.74 -16.75 -33.69
N SER A 213 -2.28 -15.92 -32.76
CA SER A 213 -2.68 -15.97 -31.36
C SER A 213 -2.41 -14.64 -30.66
N PHE A 214 -3.13 -14.38 -29.57
CA PHE A 214 -2.85 -13.26 -28.70
C PHE A 214 -3.15 -13.61 -27.24
N TYR A 215 -2.40 -12.99 -26.33
CA TYR A 215 -2.49 -13.29 -24.90
C TYR A 215 -2.17 -12.06 -24.07
N GLU A 216 -2.85 -11.90 -22.93
CA GLU A 216 -2.54 -10.83 -22.00
C GLU A 216 -1.21 -11.11 -21.29
N ILE A 217 -0.42 -10.05 -21.09
CA ILE A 217 0.82 -10.07 -20.33
C ILE A 217 0.92 -8.83 -19.45
N LYS A 218 1.67 -8.95 -18.35
CA LYS A 218 2.00 -7.82 -17.46
C LYS A 218 3.46 -7.88 -17.06
N LEU A 219 4.22 -6.84 -17.42
CA LEU A 219 5.61 -6.70 -17.03
C LEU A 219 5.74 -5.81 -15.80
N SER A 220 6.38 -6.30 -14.75
CA SER A 220 6.80 -5.52 -13.59
C SER A 220 8.32 -5.36 -13.57
N ARG A 221 8.76 -4.13 -13.35
CA ARG A 221 10.17 -3.73 -13.21
C ARG A 221 10.50 -3.42 -11.75
N ASP A 222 11.78 -3.52 -11.40
CA ASP A 222 12.24 -3.20 -10.04
C ASP A 222 11.85 -1.75 -9.67
N ALA A 223 11.41 -1.57 -8.43
CA ALA A 223 11.03 -0.27 -7.88
C ALA A 223 12.08 0.26 -6.88
N GLU A 224 13.18 -0.46 -6.67
CA GLU A 224 14.25 0.04 -5.83
C GLU A 224 14.92 1.27 -6.45
N LEU A 225 15.10 2.26 -5.58
CA LEU A 225 15.93 3.43 -5.85
C LEU A 225 17.36 2.95 -5.57
N TYR A 226 18.19 2.81 -6.61
CA TYR A 226 19.62 2.51 -6.43
C TYR A 226 20.29 3.78 -5.92
N TRP A 227 20.82 3.73 -4.69
CA TRP A 227 21.52 4.84 -4.06
C TRP A 227 23.03 4.58 -4.07
N GLN A 228 23.82 5.65 -4.20
CA GLN A 228 25.22 5.63 -3.78
C GLN A 228 25.26 5.99 -2.30
N ASP A 229 25.85 5.13 -1.47
CA ASP A 229 25.94 5.29 0.01
C ASP A 229 26.75 6.53 0.45
N SER A 230 27.37 7.25 -0.49
CA SER A 230 28.29 8.36 -0.27
C SER A 230 27.85 9.64 -1.00
N PHE A 231 26.66 10.17 -0.70
CA PHE A 231 26.22 11.44 -1.29
C PHE A 231 25.98 12.49 -0.20
N ASP A 232 26.76 13.57 -0.26
CA ASP A 232 26.66 14.74 0.64
C ASP A 232 25.58 15.76 0.22
N GLY A 233 24.79 15.46 -0.83
CA GLY A 233 23.75 16.35 -1.37
C GLY A 233 22.35 16.16 -0.78
N ASP A 234 21.39 16.99 -1.23
CA ASP A 234 20.01 16.96 -0.75
C ASP A 234 19.30 15.64 -1.13
N ILE A 235 18.87 14.88 -0.13
CA ILE A 235 18.09 13.63 -0.27
C ILE A 235 16.87 13.84 -1.18
N ALA A 236 16.27 15.04 -1.16
CA ALA A 236 15.14 15.37 -2.01
C ALA A 236 15.49 15.29 -3.51
N GLN A 237 16.67 15.76 -3.89
CA GLN A 237 17.13 15.77 -5.28
C GLN A 237 17.43 14.34 -5.77
N GLN A 238 18.10 13.54 -4.95
CA GLN A 238 18.39 12.15 -5.33
C GLN A 238 17.09 11.35 -5.56
N ILE A 239 16.06 11.57 -4.73
CA ILE A 239 14.76 10.91 -4.91
C ILE A 239 14.11 11.31 -6.23
N GLU A 240 14.22 12.57 -6.64
CA GLU A 240 13.68 13.04 -7.91
C GLU A 240 14.36 12.35 -9.11
N GLU A 241 15.69 12.27 -9.09
CA GLU A 241 16.48 11.58 -10.13
C GLU A 241 16.19 10.08 -10.19
N SER A 242 16.11 9.43 -9.03
CA SER A 242 15.88 7.99 -8.95
C SER A 242 14.42 7.59 -9.26
N LEU A 243 13.44 8.47 -8.98
CA LEU A 243 12.05 8.30 -9.42
C LEU A 243 11.93 8.27 -10.97
N ALA A 244 12.73 9.08 -11.68
CA ALA A 244 12.76 9.05 -13.14
C ALA A 244 13.35 7.72 -13.66
N GLN A 245 14.38 7.19 -13.00
CA GLN A 245 15.03 5.92 -13.37
C GLN A 245 14.13 4.69 -13.15
N ARG A 246 13.18 4.72 -12.21
CA ARG A 246 12.21 3.62 -11.98
C ARG A 246 11.40 3.23 -13.23
N LYS A 247 11.18 4.16 -14.16
CA LYS A 247 10.48 3.87 -15.41
C LYS A 247 11.30 2.95 -16.34
N VAL A 248 12.62 2.91 -16.18
CA VAL A 248 13.58 2.22 -17.07
C VAL A 248 14.27 1.03 -16.38
N GLY A 249 13.89 0.70 -15.14
CA GLY A 249 14.52 -0.36 -14.35
C GLY A 249 14.47 -1.76 -14.98
N GLN A 250 15.32 -2.68 -14.48
CA GLN A 250 15.38 -4.06 -14.97
C GLN A 250 14.04 -4.78 -14.77
N PRO A 251 13.54 -5.53 -15.77
CA PRO A 251 12.41 -6.41 -15.59
C PRO A 251 12.62 -7.40 -14.45
N THR A 252 11.61 -7.55 -13.59
CA THR A 252 11.65 -8.45 -12.43
C THR A 252 10.58 -9.53 -12.48
N ARG A 253 9.50 -9.33 -13.24
CA ARG A 253 8.43 -10.32 -13.36
C ARG A 253 7.66 -10.07 -14.65
N LEU A 254 7.45 -11.12 -15.42
CA LEU A 254 6.45 -11.16 -16.48
C LEU A 254 5.37 -12.14 -16.08
N LEU A 255 4.14 -11.64 -15.92
CA LEU A 255 2.95 -12.47 -15.91
C LEU A 255 2.52 -12.72 -17.34
N TYR A 256 2.18 -13.97 -17.64
CA TYR A 256 1.71 -14.39 -18.94
C TYR A 256 0.52 -15.35 -18.81
N ASP A 257 -0.34 -15.38 -19.81
CA ASP A 257 -1.47 -16.30 -19.89
C ASP A 257 -1.01 -17.77 -20.02
N LEU A 258 -1.48 -18.64 -19.12
CA LEU A 258 -1.22 -20.08 -19.12
C LEU A 258 -1.59 -20.81 -20.42
N ARG A 259 -2.48 -20.25 -21.24
CA ARG A 259 -2.88 -20.82 -22.53
C ARG A 259 -1.76 -20.77 -23.57
N MET A 260 -0.73 -19.95 -23.38
CA MET A 260 0.42 -19.87 -24.29
C MET A 260 1.15 -21.21 -24.41
N THR A 261 1.47 -21.61 -25.63
CA THR A 261 2.30 -22.78 -25.90
C THR A 261 3.72 -22.61 -25.36
N ASN A 262 4.48 -23.71 -25.20
CA ASN A 262 5.89 -23.62 -24.78
C ASN A 262 6.74 -22.81 -25.77
N ALA A 263 6.45 -22.91 -27.07
CA ALA A 263 7.17 -22.20 -28.12
C ALA A 263 6.93 -20.68 -28.05
N GLU A 264 5.67 -20.24 -27.95
CA GLU A 264 5.32 -18.82 -27.81
C GLU A 264 5.90 -18.21 -26.53
N ARG A 265 5.90 -18.95 -25.42
CA ARG A 265 6.50 -18.50 -24.15
C ARG A 265 8.01 -18.30 -24.25
N GLU A 266 8.69 -19.23 -24.91
CA GLU A 266 10.14 -19.15 -25.11
C GLU A 266 10.49 -18.00 -26.05
N HIS A 267 9.70 -17.79 -27.11
CA HIS A 267 9.83 -16.64 -28.00
C HIS A 267 9.62 -15.31 -27.26
N LEU A 268 8.52 -15.15 -26.53
CA LEU A 268 8.23 -13.97 -25.71
C LEU A 268 9.35 -13.69 -24.69
N ARG A 269 9.89 -14.74 -24.07
CA ARG A 269 11.02 -14.64 -23.14
C ARG A 269 12.27 -14.09 -23.83
N GLN A 270 12.57 -14.54 -25.04
CA GLN A 270 13.72 -14.08 -25.83
C GLN A 270 13.55 -12.63 -26.30
N VAL A 271 12.39 -12.30 -26.85
CA VAL A 271 12.04 -10.93 -27.29
C VAL A 271 12.21 -9.92 -26.16
N LEU A 272 11.77 -10.26 -24.95
CA LEU A 272 11.88 -9.39 -23.78
C LEU A 272 13.19 -9.52 -22.99
N SER A 273 14.15 -10.35 -23.46
CA SER A 273 15.43 -10.61 -22.80
C SER A 273 15.30 -11.05 -21.33
N LEU A 274 14.31 -11.90 -21.03
CA LEU A 274 14.00 -12.33 -19.67
C LEU A 274 14.63 -13.68 -19.31
N GLY A 275 14.94 -13.88 -18.02
CA GLY A 275 15.32 -15.19 -17.50
C GLY A 275 14.11 -16.09 -17.26
N LYS A 276 14.30 -17.42 -17.28
CA LYS A 276 13.23 -18.39 -16.96
C LYS A 276 12.60 -18.16 -15.58
N VAL A 277 13.38 -17.63 -14.65
CA VAL A 277 12.90 -17.31 -13.30
C VAL A 277 11.98 -16.09 -13.27
N ASP A 278 11.99 -15.24 -14.29
CA ASP A 278 11.20 -14.02 -14.37
C ASP A 278 9.80 -14.26 -14.95
N MET A 279 9.58 -15.42 -15.56
CA MET A 279 8.32 -15.83 -16.19
C MET A 279 7.39 -16.48 -15.16
N PHE A 280 6.19 -15.94 -14.99
CA PHE A 280 5.17 -16.49 -14.09
C PHE A 280 3.85 -16.75 -14.81
N PRO A 281 3.28 -17.95 -14.67
CA PRO A 281 1.97 -18.24 -15.21
C PRO A 281 0.87 -17.46 -14.50
N GLY A 282 -0.12 -17.00 -15.26
CA GLY A 282 -1.35 -16.37 -14.79
C GLY A 282 -2.57 -16.87 -15.56
N GLY A 283 -3.76 -16.42 -15.16
CA GLY A 283 -5.00 -16.67 -15.89
C GLY A 283 -5.13 -15.79 -17.15
N LYS A 284 -6.28 -15.86 -17.82
CA LYS A 284 -6.62 -15.03 -18.99
C LYS A 284 -6.40 -13.53 -18.73
N TYR A 285 -6.90 -13.06 -17.59
CA TYR A 285 -6.80 -11.67 -17.16
C TYR A 285 -5.72 -11.52 -16.09
N HIS A 286 -5.05 -10.37 -16.06
CA HIS A 286 -4.09 -9.99 -15.03
C HIS A 286 -4.56 -8.75 -14.26
N ASN A 287 -3.79 -8.30 -13.27
CA ASN A 287 -4.10 -7.08 -12.51
C ASN A 287 -5.49 -7.04 -11.85
N TYR A 288 -5.90 -8.11 -11.16
CA TYR A 288 -7.19 -8.16 -10.46
C TYR A 288 -7.35 -7.09 -9.36
N SER A 289 -6.31 -6.33 -9.02
CA SER A 289 -6.42 -5.16 -8.15
C SER A 289 -7.41 -4.11 -8.66
N ASP A 290 -7.67 -4.06 -9.97
CA ASP A 290 -8.58 -3.08 -10.56
C ASP A 290 -10.04 -3.34 -10.16
N PHE A 291 -10.37 -4.57 -9.73
CA PHE A 291 -11.70 -4.89 -9.19
C PHE A 291 -12.10 -4.06 -7.96
N ILE A 292 -11.17 -3.30 -7.36
CA ILE A 292 -11.49 -2.30 -6.34
C ILE A 292 -12.47 -1.24 -6.88
N ASP A 293 -12.41 -0.95 -8.17
CA ASP A 293 -13.27 0.00 -8.89
C ASP A 293 -14.33 -0.73 -9.74
N PHE A 294 -14.62 -2.00 -9.43
CA PHE A 294 -15.63 -2.77 -10.16
C PHE A 294 -17.02 -2.11 -10.02
N PRO A 295 -17.72 -1.84 -11.14
CA PRO A 295 -18.93 -1.05 -11.12
C PRO A 295 -20.05 -1.79 -10.37
N ALA A 296 -20.64 -1.11 -9.38
CA ALA A 296 -21.78 -1.59 -8.63
C ALA A 296 -23.10 -1.06 -9.23
N PRO A 297 -24.12 -1.90 -9.43
CA PRO A 297 -25.43 -1.42 -9.85
C PRO A 297 -26.02 -0.46 -8.82
N LYS A 298 -26.63 0.63 -9.31
CA LYS A 298 -27.34 1.58 -8.45
C LYS A 298 -28.52 0.87 -7.80
N ASN A 299 -28.81 1.20 -6.53
CA ASN A 299 -29.95 0.67 -5.75
C ASN A 299 -29.87 -0.81 -5.33
N ARG A 300 -28.66 -1.36 -5.15
CA ARG A 300 -28.45 -2.73 -4.63
C ARG A 300 -27.63 -2.74 -3.31
N PRO A 301 -28.12 -2.12 -2.23
CA PRO A 301 -27.37 -2.01 -0.97
C PRO A 301 -27.10 -3.36 -0.29
N GLU A 302 -27.88 -4.39 -0.60
CA GLU A 302 -27.73 -5.76 -0.09
C GLU A 302 -26.42 -6.44 -0.54
N LEU A 303 -25.81 -5.95 -1.63
CA LEU A 303 -24.56 -6.49 -2.16
C LEU A 303 -23.31 -5.97 -1.45
N HIS A 304 -23.49 -5.04 -0.50
CA HIS A 304 -22.42 -4.36 0.22
C HIS A 304 -22.62 -4.48 1.73
N PHE A 305 -21.55 -4.22 2.50
CA PHE A 305 -21.73 -4.02 3.93
C PHE A 305 -22.65 -2.83 4.20
N LYS A 306 -23.47 -2.96 5.24
CA LYS A 306 -24.24 -1.82 5.74
C LYS A 306 -23.28 -0.69 6.11
N PRO A 307 -23.43 0.52 5.55
CA PRO A 307 -22.55 1.63 5.85
C PRO A 307 -22.54 1.94 7.36
N LEU A 308 -21.34 2.02 7.93
CA LEU A 308 -21.11 2.44 9.32
C LEU A 308 -20.45 3.82 9.31
N PRO A 309 -21.22 4.92 9.18
CA PRO A 309 -20.64 6.26 9.16
C PRO A 309 -19.92 6.56 10.48
N PRO A 310 -18.73 7.18 10.45
CA PRO A 310 -17.99 7.51 11.66
C PRO A 310 -18.79 8.46 12.57
N ILE A 311 -18.89 8.12 13.85
CA ILE A 311 -19.60 8.95 14.83
C ILE A 311 -18.73 10.13 15.29
N GLN A 312 -19.37 11.24 15.68
CA GLN A 312 -18.66 12.37 16.27
C GLN A 312 -18.24 12.05 17.71
N HIS A 313 -17.04 12.46 18.11
CA HIS A 313 -16.62 12.31 19.49
C HIS A 313 -17.45 13.27 20.38
N PRO A 314 -18.11 12.77 21.44
CA PRO A 314 -19.15 13.53 22.17
C PRO A 314 -18.68 14.87 22.72
N VAL A 315 -17.41 14.94 23.14
CA VAL A 315 -16.79 16.14 23.72
C VAL A 315 -15.98 16.95 22.71
N LEU A 316 -15.55 16.37 21.58
CA LEU A 316 -14.64 17.04 20.63
C LEU A 316 -15.38 17.54 19.38
N LYS A 317 -16.72 17.42 19.35
CA LYS A 317 -17.55 17.92 18.25
C LYS A 317 -17.56 19.46 18.14
N ASN A 318 -17.32 20.16 19.25
CA ASN A 318 -17.30 21.62 19.27
C ASN A 318 -15.88 22.16 19.07
N LYS A 319 -15.60 22.62 17.85
CA LYS A 319 -14.30 23.18 17.45
C LYS A 319 -13.84 24.36 18.32
N SER A 320 -14.75 25.21 18.83
CA SER A 320 -14.37 26.39 19.62
C SER A 320 -13.78 26.02 20.99
N GLU A 321 -14.23 24.90 21.55
CA GLU A 321 -13.91 24.42 22.90
C GLU A 321 -12.82 23.35 22.91
N ILE A 322 -12.23 23.01 21.75
CA ILE A 322 -11.33 21.86 21.62
C ILE A 322 -10.13 21.90 22.61
N PHE A 323 -9.50 23.06 22.80
CA PHE A 323 -8.42 23.21 23.80
C PHE A 323 -8.93 23.06 25.23
N ALA A 324 -10.11 23.60 25.56
CA ALA A 324 -10.70 23.45 26.89
C ALA A 324 -11.04 21.98 27.18
N SER A 325 -11.59 21.29 26.17
CA SER A 325 -11.94 19.89 26.23
C SER A 325 -10.74 18.98 26.49
N ILE A 326 -9.61 19.22 25.81
CA ILE A 326 -8.36 18.47 26.03
C ILE A 326 -7.74 18.80 27.40
N ARG A 327 -7.84 20.07 27.86
CA ARG A 327 -7.36 20.43 29.21
C ARG A 327 -8.11 19.73 30.32
N ALA A 328 -9.43 19.58 30.16
CA ALA A 328 -10.27 19.00 31.18
C ALA A 328 -9.95 17.51 31.38
N LYS A 329 -9.63 16.78 30.31
CA LYS A 329 -9.26 15.36 30.36
C LYS A 329 -8.59 14.94 29.04
N ASP A 330 -7.67 13.99 29.12
CA ASP A 330 -7.15 13.29 27.95
C ASP A 330 -8.29 12.71 27.10
N ARG A 331 -8.16 12.80 25.77
CA ARG A 331 -9.19 12.38 24.81
C ARG A 331 -8.65 11.36 23.85
N MET A 332 -9.33 10.23 23.77
CA MET A 332 -8.98 9.14 22.86
C MET A 332 -9.90 9.14 21.65
N LEU A 333 -9.32 8.97 20.47
CA LEU A 333 -10.02 8.75 19.22
C LEU A 333 -9.78 7.32 18.74
N HIS A 334 -10.84 6.70 18.23
CA HIS A 334 -10.84 5.34 17.70
C HIS A 334 -11.35 5.34 16.26
N PHE A 335 -10.45 5.21 15.30
CA PHE A 335 -10.77 5.07 13.89
C PHE A 335 -11.02 3.59 13.54
N PRO A 336 -11.85 3.27 12.53
CA PRO A 336 -12.69 4.18 11.74
C PRO A 336 -14.02 4.54 12.42
N TYR A 337 -14.26 4.04 13.64
CA TYR A 337 -15.52 4.21 14.37
C TYR A 337 -15.87 5.68 14.62
N GLN A 338 -14.87 6.51 14.92
CA GLN A 338 -15.01 7.94 15.18
C GLN A 338 -14.47 8.79 14.04
N SER A 339 -15.06 9.96 13.87
CA SER A 339 -14.67 10.93 12.84
C SER A 339 -13.23 11.44 13.02
N PHE A 340 -12.51 11.60 11.91
CA PHE A 340 -11.21 12.26 11.85
C PHE A 340 -11.29 13.80 12.01
N GLN A 341 -12.51 14.35 12.00
CA GLN A 341 -12.75 15.79 12.04
C GLN A 341 -12.09 16.52 13.23
N PRO A 342 -12.06 15.98 14.47
CA PRO A 342 -11.43 16.67 15.59
C PRO A 342 -9.95 17.02 15.38
N ILE A 343 -9.20 16.21 14.61
CA ILE A 343 -7.79 16.49 14.30
C ILE A 343 -7.67 17.69 13.36
N LEU A 344 -8.55 17.76 12.35
CA LEU A 344 -8.62 18.90 11.44
C LEU A 344 -9.04 20.17 12.17
N ASP A 345 -10.06 20.08 13.02
CA ASP A 345 -10.57 21.18 13.82
C ASP A 345 -9.53 21.70 14.81
N PHE A 346 -8.76 20.80 15.43
CA PHE A 346 -7.67 21.16 16.33
C PHE A 346 -6.57 21.95 15.62
N LEU A 347 -6.13 21.48 14.45
CA LEU A 347 -5.11 22.16 13.67
C LEU A 347 -5.60 23.50 13.11
N ASP A 348 -6.83 23.56 12.62
CA ASP A 348 -7.41 24.82 12.17
C ASP A 348 -7.56 25.82 13.32
N ARG A 349 -8.02 25.37 14.48
CA ARG A 349 -8.11 26.22 15.67
C ARG A 349 -6.73 26.68 16.13
N ALA A 350 -5.73 25.80 16.08
CA ALA A 350 -4.35 26.15 16.41
C ALA A 350 -3.76 27.16 15.43
N ALA A 351 -4.02 27.02 14.13
CA ALA A 351 -3.58 27.97 13.11
C ALA A 351 -4.17 29.38 13.32
N ASN A 352 -5.43 29.44 13.78
CA ASN A 352 -6.19 30.68 13.91
C ASN A 352 -6.11 31.36 15.29
N ASP A 353 -5.76 30.64 16.37
CA ASP A 353 -5.68 31.21 17.72
C ASP A 353 -4.43 32.11 17.88
N PRO A 354 -4.56 33.40 18.25
CA PRO A 354 -3.42 34.30 18.43
C PRO A 354 -2.51 33.89 19.59
N ARG A 355 -2.98 33.07 20.52
CA ARG A 355 -2.18 32.57 21.64
C ARG A 355 -1.24 31.43 21.26
N VAL A 356 -1.41 30.84 20.08
CA VAL A 356 -0.55 29.74 19.62
C VAL A 356 0.72 30.33 19.03
N GLU A 357 1.86 29.90 19.57
CA GLU A 357 3.19 30.37 19.14
C GLU A 357 3.79 29.45 18.09
N SER A 358 3.60 28.12 18.25
CA SER A 358 4.17 27.15 17.32
C SER A 358 3.36 25.86 17.18
N ILE A 359 3.51 25.25 16.02
CA ILE A 359 2.93 23.96 15.65
C ILE A 359 4.06 23.07 15.13
N LYS A 360 4.21 21.87 15.71
CA LYS A 360 5.17 20.86 15.26
C LYS A 360 4.44 19.58 14.86
N ILE A 361 4.73 19.00 13.71
CA ILE A 361 4.00 17.82 13.21
C ILE A 361 4.90 16.87 12.41
N SER A 362 4.68 15.56 12.54
CA SER A 362 5.29 14.54 11.69
C SER A 362 4.31 14.07 10.61
N LEU A 363 4.67 14.26 9.34
CA LEU A 363 3.90 13.88 8.17
C LEU A 363 4.61 12.73 7.44
N TYR A 364 4.11 11.51 7.65
CA TYR A 364 4.62 10.32 6.96
C TYR A 364 4.15 10.25 5.49
N ARG A 365 2.88 10.60 5.23
CA ARG A 365 2.27 10.66 3.89
C ARG A 365 1.35 11.86 3.79
N ILE A 366 1.59 12.74 2.82
CA ILE A 366 0.74 13.92 2.58
C ILE A 366 -0.15 13.65 1.37
N ALA A 367 -1.47 13.62 1.58
CA ALA A 367 -2.42 13.52 0.48
C ALA A 367 -2.29 14.73 -0.46
N LYS A 368 -2.51 14.54 -1.77
CA LYS A 368 -2.49 15.63 -2.77
C LYS A 368 -3.33 16.83 -2.31
N ASP A 369 -4.53 16.59 -1.80
CA ASP A 369 -5.43 17.59 -1.21
C ASP A 369 -5.45 17.57 0.32
N SER A 370 -4.29 17.80 0.94
CA SER A 370 -4.18 17.77 2.40
C SER A 370 -4.74 19.04 3.05
N ASN A 371 -5.94 18.96 3.64
CA ASN A 371 -6.50 20.03 4.49
C ASN A 371 -5.55 20.38 5.66
N LEU A 372 -4.81 19.40 6.17
CA LEU A 372 -3.81 19.61 7.22
C LEU A 372 -2.71 20.57 6.73
N ALA A 373 -2.18 20.32 5.54
CA ALA A 373 -1.14 21.18 4.97
C ALA A 373 -1.66 22.59 4.69
N LYS A 374 -2.93 22.73 4.28
CA LYS A 374 -3.59 24.04 4.16
C LYS A 374 -3.65 24.78 5.51
N SER A 375 -4.03 24.12 6.60
CA SER A 375 -4.05 24.73 7.94
C SER A 375 -2.66 25.14 8.42
N LEU A 376 -1.61 24.37 8.11
CA LEU A 376 -0.21 24.74 8.41
C LEU A 376 0.22 26.00 7.64
N ILE A 377 -0.17 26.14 6.38
CA ILE A 377 0.09 27.35 5.59
C ILE A 377 -0.64 28.57 6.20
N VAL A 378 -1.87 28.39 6.69
CA VAL A 378 -2.60 29.45 7.40
C VAL A 378 -1.87 29.86 8.69
N ALA A 379 -1.33 28.89 9.44
CA ALA A 379 -0.55 29.19 10.65
C ALA A 379 0.69 30.03 10.34
N LEU A 380 1.44 29.68 9.28
CA LEU A 380 2.60 30.44 8.80
C LEU A 380 2.22 31.87 8.42
N LYS A 381 1.14 32.04 7.65
CA LYS A 381 0.62 33.37 7.27
C LYS A 381 0.25 34.23 8.49
N LYS A 382 -0.12 33.60 9.60
CA LYS A 382 -0.43 34.27 10.87
C LYS A 382 0.78 34.41 11.81
N GLY A 383 2.00 34.28 11.28
CA GLY A 383 3.25 34.51 12.02
C GLY A 383 3.62 33.41 13.02
N LYS A 384 2.97 32.24 12.97
CA LYS A 384 3.28 31.13 13.88
C LYS A 384 4.48 30.36 13.36
N LYS A 385 5.35 29.90 14.27
CA LYS A 385 6.44 29.00 13.91
C LYS A 385 5.88 27.61 13.60
N VAL A 386 6.11 27.12 12.39
CA VAL A 386 5.67 25.78 11.98
C VAL A 386 6.87 24.90 11.67
N VAL A 387 6.97 23.78 12.38
CA VAL A 387 7.98 22.75 12.18
C VAL A 387 7.31 21.51 11.60
N VAL A 388 7.76 21.04 10.45
CA VAL A 388 7.20 19.87 9.78
C VAL A 388 8.31 18.87 9.55
N PHE A 389 8.12 17.66 10.07
CA PHE A 389 8.95 16.53 9.71
C PHE A 389 8.26 15.77 8.58
N VAL A 390 8.93 15.57 7.44
CA VAL A 390 8.40 14.81 6.30
C VAL A 390 9.27 13.59 6.08
N GLU A 391 8.66 12.40 6.02
CA GLU A 391 9.38 11.16 5.67
C GLU A 391 9.48 11.03 4.15
N PRO A 392 10.66 11.28 3.54
CA PRO A 392 10.81 11.23 2.10
C PRO A 392 10.78 9.77 1.57
N LYS A 393 11.06 8.77 2.42
CA LYS A 393 11.08 7.34 2.03
C LYS A 393 9.73 6.64 2.21
N ALA A 394 8.64 7.38 2.30
CA ALA A 394 7.30 6.80 2.31
C ALA A 394 7.02 6.20 0.93
N ARG A 395 6.99 4.86 0.86
CA ARG A 395 6.88 4.13 -0.39
C ARG A 395 5.61 4.52 -1.15
N PHE A 396 5.78 4.79 -2.43
CA PHE A 396 4.76 5.18 -3.42
C PHE A 396 4.16 6.57 -3.24
N ASP A 397 4.59 7.32 -2.21
CA ASP A 397 4.17 8.69 -1.94
C ASP A 397 5.35 9.69 -2.05
N GLU A 398 6.51 9.24 -2.54
CA GLU A 398 7.74 10.02 -2.53
C GLU A 398 7.56 11.36 -3.27
N ALA A 399 7.00 11.34 -4.48
CA ALA A 399 6.76 12.54 -5.28
C ALA A 399 5.84 13.56 -4.58
N ASN A 400 4.74 13.10 -3.96
CA ASN A 400 3.82 13.98 -3.24
C ASN A 400 4.47 14.58 -1.99
N ASN A 401 5.22 13.79 -1.24
CA ASN A 401 5.90 14.26 -0.04
C ASN A 401 6.98 15.31 -0.39
N LEU A 402 7.69 15.15 -1.51
CA LEU A 402 8.64 16.13 -2.02
C LEU A 402 7.97 17.45 -2.43
N ASP A 403 6.89 17.39 -3.20
CA ASP A 403 6.14 18.58 -3.63
C ASP A 403 5.62 19.39 -2.42
N TRP A 404 5.01 18.73 -1.44
CA TRP A 404 4.54 19.38 -0.23
C TRP A 404 5.68 19.95 0.63
N SER A 405 6.82 19.26 0.69
CA SER A 405 8.02 19.78 1.38
C SER A 405 8.48 21.10 0.74
N LYS A 406 8.59 21.15 -0.60
CA LYS A 406 8.95 22.36 -1.36
C LYS A 406 7.94 23.49 -1.10
N LYS A 407 6.63 23.20 -1.14
CA LYS A 407 5.56 24.18 -0.87
C LYS A 407 5.59 24.76 0.54
N LEU A 408 5.77 23.93 1.57
CA LEU A 408 5.80 24.37 2.96
C LEU A 408 7.06 25.19 3.26
N LYS A 409 8.23 24.74 2.78
CA LYS A 409 9.50 25.46 2.93
C LYS A 409 9.44 26.85 2.29
N LYS A 410 8.87 26.96 1.07
CA LYS A 410 8.65 28.25 0.38
C LYS A 410 7.73 29.21 1.16
N LYS A 411 6.87 28.70 2.05
CA LYS A 411 5.99 29.50 2.90
C LYS A 411 6.57 29.79 4.29
N GLY A 412 7.83 29.43 4.54
CA GLY A 412 8.54 29.73 5.79
C GLY A 412 8.46 28.64 6.87
N ALA A 413 8.00 27.42 6.54
CA ALA A 413 8.07 26.31 7.48
C ALA A 413 9.51 25.81 7.64
N GLU A 414 9.87 25.42 8.86
CA GLU A 414 11.07 24.63 9.14
C GLU A 414 10.76 23.17 8.77
N VAL A 415 11.22 22.73 7.59
CA VAL A 415 10.99 21.38 7.08
C VAL A 415 12.22 20.52 7.33
N TYR A 416 12.03 19.39 8.02
CA TYR A 416 13.05 18.39 8.31
C TYR A 416 12.73 17.08 7.61
N HIS A 417 13.76 16.41 7.13
CA HIS A 417 13.68 15.08 6.52
C HIS A 417 14.43 14.06 7.37
N SER A 418 14.06 12.80 7.23
CA SER A 418 14.74 11.71 7.90
C SER A 418 16.11 11.45 7.30
N ASP A 419 17.10 11.12 8.14
CA ASP A 419 18.41 10.64 7.67
C ASP A 419 18.28 9.32 6.90
N LEU A 420 19.33 8.94 6.17
CA LEU A 420 19.29 7.76 5.31
C LEU A 420 19.03 6.45 6.09
N GLU A 421 19.51 6.34 7.32
CA GLU A 421 19.42 5.11 8.11
C GLU A 421 18.21 5.04 9.04
N ILE A 422 17.65 6.20 9.42
CA ILE A 422 16.61 6.29 10.44
C ILE A 422 15.32 6.78 9.79
N LYS A 423 14.25 5.98 9.90
CA LYS A 423 12.91 6.38 9.43
C LYS A 423 12.05 6.86 10.58
N VAL A 424 11.28 7.91 10.34
CA VAL A 424 10.34 8.43 11.34
C VAL A 424 8.94 7.97 11.02
N HIS A 425 8.49 6.98 11.79
CA HIS A 425 7.16 6.39 11.65
C HIS A 425 6.17 6.89 12.71
N SER A 426 6.58 7.78 13.62
CA SER A 426 5.67 8.36 14.62
C SER A 426 4.61 9.25 13.95
N LYS A 427 3.42 9.34 14.55
CA LYS A 427 2.35 10.26 14.12
C LYS A 427 2.01 11.17 15.26
N ILE A 428 2.80 12.22 15.34
CA ILE A 428 2.83 13.14 16.46
C ILE A 428 2.55 14.56 15.98
N LEU A 429 1.83 15.30 16.81
CA LEU A 429 1.55 16.72 16.62
C LEU A 429 1.66 17.39 18.00
N MET A 430 2.31 18.54 18.05
CA MET A 430 2.43 19.37 19.25
C MET A 430 2.10 20.82 18.92
N VAL A 431 1.26 21.43 19.76
CA VAL A 431 0.87 22.84 19.67
C VAL A 431 1.29 23.53 20.97
N ASN A 432 2.13 24.54 20.86
CA ASN A 432 2.55 25.37 21.98
C ASN A 432 1.71 26.65 22.01
N ARG A 433 0.97 26.85 23.10
CA ARG A 433 -0.01 27.92 23.29
C ARG A 433 0.23 28.66 24.60
N ARG A 434 0.29 29.99 24.57
CA ARG A 434 0.45 30.83 25.76
C ARG A 434 -0.89 31.03 26.46
N GLU A 435 -0.98 30.62 27.72
CA GLU A 435 -2.17 30.74 28.57
C GLU A 435 -1.76 31.30 29.92
N ASN A 436 -2.36 32.42 30.34
CA ASN A 436 -2.05 33.11 31.61
C ASN A 436 -0.54 33.33 31.79
N GLY A 437 0.14 33.80 30.75
CA GLY A 437 1.59 34.04 30.73
C GLY A 437 2.47 32.78 30.68
N LYS A 438 1.92 31.56 30.76
CA LYS A 438 2.68 30.30 30.73
C LYS A 438 2.49 29.57 29.41
N LEU A 439 3.57 28.95 28.93
CA LEU A 439 3.51 28.08 27.76
C LEU A 439 2.83 26.76 28.12
N LYS A 440 1.69 26.47 27.50
CA LYS A 440 1.03 25.16 27.58
C LYS A 440 1.22 24.40 26.28
N GLN A 441 1.50 23.11 26.42
CA GLN A 441 1.75 22.21 25.30
C GLN A 441 0.58 21.25 25.18
N TYR A 442 0.01 21.17 23.98
CA TYR A 442 -1.02 20.21 23.61
C TYR A 442 -0.40 19.22 22.66
N ALA A 443 -0.53 17.93 22.96
CA ALA A 443 0.01 16.85 22.15
C ALA A 443 -1.11 16.01 21.55
N TYR A 444 -0.86 15.51 20.34
CA TYR A 444 -1.56 14.39 19.73
C TYR A 444 -0.55 13.30 19.40
N ILE A 445 -0.87 12.05 19.76
CA ILE A 445 -0.05 10.87 19.48
C ILE A 445 -0.95 9.79 18.88
N GLY A 446 -0.68 9.41 17.63
CA GLY A 446 -1.47 8.43 16.89
C GLY A 446 -0.70 7.16 16.52
N THR A 447 -1.43 6.05 16.37
CA THR A 447 -0.92 4.82 15.73
C THR A 447 -0.95 4.92 14.20
N GLY A 448 -1.92 5.68 13.68
CA GLY A 448 -2.21 5.83 12.25
C GLY A 448 -1.72 7.13 11.64
N ASN A 449 -1.61 7.16 10.31
CA ASN A 449 -1.24 8.33 9.52
C ASN A 449 -2.26 9.47 9.64
N PHE A 450 -1.80 10.71 9.49
CA PHE A 450 -2.67 11.88 9.37
C PHE A 450 -3.36 11.96 7.99
N ASN A 451 -4.23 10.99 7.69
CA ASN A 451 -4.91 10.89 6.41
C ASN A 451 -6.39 10.53 6.59
N ARG A 452 -7.27 11.46 6.21
CA ARG A 452 -8.72 11.33 6.33
C ARG A 452 -9.28 10.15 5.54
N LYS A 453 -8.75 9.86 4.35
CA LYS A 453 -9.22 8.74 3.52
C LYS A 453 -8.92 7.42 4.22
N THR A 454 -7.68 7.22 4.64
CA THR A 454 -7.25 5.98 5.29
C THR A 454 -7.86 5.80 6.68
N SER A 455 -8.18 6.88 7.40
CA SER A 455 -8.86 6.81 8.70
C SER A 455 -10.25 6.19 8.65
N LYS A 456 -10.88 6.09 7.46
CA LYS A 456 -12.16 5.40 7.28
C LYS A 456 -12.01 3.88 7.10
N ILE A 457 -10.79 3.41 6.86
CA ILE A 457 -10.49 2.02 6.49
C ILE A 457 -9.66 1.34 7.58
N TYR A 458 -8.64 2.03 8.11
CA TYR A 458 -7.77 1.46 9.13
C TYR A 458 -8.29 1.68 10.53
N VAL A 459 -8.07 0.65 11.37
CA VAL A 459 -8.32 0.73 12.80
C VAL A 459 -7.11 1.34 13.49
N ASP A 460 -7.27 2.57 13.95
CA ASP A 460 -6.20 3.36 14.54
C ASP A 460 -6.68 4.10 15.80
N HIS A 461 -5.72 4.47 16.63
CA HIS A 461 -5.92 5.16 17.88
C HIS A 461 -5.19 6.50 17.89
N GLY A 462 -5.81 7.53 18.46
CA GLY A 462 -5.22 8.86 18.60
C GLY A 462 -5.48 9.45 19.99
N LEU A 463 -4.42 9.80 20.71
CA LEU A 463 -4.50 10.41 22.04
C LEU A 463 -4.24 11.92 21.95
N PHE A 464 -5.21 12.73 22.36
CA PHE A 464 -4.97 14.14 22.72
C PHE A 464 -4.71 14.27 24.21
N THR A 465 -3.65 15.01 24.57
CA THR A 465 -3.27 15.21 25.98
C THR A 465 -2.60 16.57 26.22
N VAL A 466 -2.74 17.08 27.44
CA VAL A 466 -1.93 18.19 27.99
C VAL A 466 -1.10 17.73 29.19
N ASN A 467 -0.97 16.41 29.40
CA ASN A 467 -0.21 15.85 30.50
C ASN A 467 1.25 16.27 30.37
N THR A 468 1.72 17.08 31.32
CA THR A 468 3.05 17.70 31.27
C THR A 468 4.19 16.68 31.24
N LYS A 469 3.99 15.46 31.78
CA LYS A 469 4.98 14.39 31.71
C LYS A 469 5.14 13.90 30.26
N ILE A 470 4.03 13.71 29.55
CA ILE A 470 4.03 13.26 28.15
C ILE A 470 4.47 14.39 27.21
N THR A 471 3.95 15.61 27.39
CA THR A 471 4.24 16.72 26.46
C THR A 471 5.69 17.16 26.53
N ARG A 472 6.32 17.16 27.71
CA ARG A 472 7.75 17.44 27.86
C ARG A 472 8.61 16.39 27.16
N GLU A 473 8.27 15.12 27.30
CA GLU A 473 8.97 14.04 26.59
C GLU A 473 8.79 14.14 25.07
N LEU A 474 7.57 14.45 24.61
CA LEU A 474 7.30 14.67 23.19
C LEU A 474 8.06 15.87 22.62
N ALA A 475 8.22 16.94 23.40
CA ALA A 475 9.02 18.10 23.01
C ALA A 475 10.48 17.70 22.76
N GLN A 476 11.06 16.84 23.61
CA GLN A 476 12.40 16.31 23.40
C GLN A 476 12.48 15.41 22.16
N VAL A 477 11.43 14.64 21.85
CA VAL A 477 11.37 13.88 20.59
C VAL A 477 11.44 14.83 19.40
N PHE A 478 10.69 15.93 19.40
CA PHE A 478 10.81 16.94 18.35
C PHE A 478 12.20 17.60 18.31
N GLU A 479 12.84 17.86 19.44
CA GLU A 479 14.23 18.36 19.47
C GLU A 479 15.21 17.39 18.81
N VAL A 480 15.01 16.07 18.97
CA VAL A 480 15.79 15.05 18.26
C VAL A 480 15.53 15.10 16.76
N LEU A 481 14.27 15.19 16.35
CA LEU A 481 13.90 15.33 14.93
C LEU A 481 14.44 16.63 14.30
N GLU A 482 14.56 17.70 15.10
CA GLU A 482 15.14 18.99 14.71
C GLU A 482 16.68 19.00 14.78
N ARG A 483 17.32 17.88 15.16
CA ARG A 483 18.77 17.75 15.37
C ARG A 483 19.35 18.69 16.44
N LYS A 484 18.51 19.13 17.40
CA LYS A 484 18.91 19.94 18.56
C LYS A 484 19.31 19.11 19.76
N ARG A 485 19.01 17.81 19.72
CA ARG A 485 19.27 16.84 20.77
C ARG A 485 19.62 15.50 20.13
N LEU A 486 20.57 14.78 20.71
CA LEU A 486 20.95 13.45 20.21
C LEU A 486 20.03 12.34 20.73
N VAL A 487 19.71 12.37 22.03
CA VAL A 487 18.95 11.30 22.70
C VAL A 487 17.82 11.91 23.53
N PRO A 488 16.55 11.45 23.36
CA PRO A 488 15.44 11.91 24.17
C PRO A 488 15.41 11.15 25.51
N GLN A 489 15.27 11.88 26.61
CA GLN A 489 15.14 11.29 27.94
C GLN A 489 13.66 11.06 28.22
N THR A 490 13.21 9.82 28.02
CA THR A 490 11.79 9.45 28.12
C THR A 490 11.57 8.37 29.18
N LYS A 491 10.57 8.60 30.04
CA LYS A 491 10.11 7.64 31.06
C LYS A 491 8.72 7.09 30.73
N HIS A 492 7.89 7.86 30.03
CA HIS A 492 6.51 7.52 29.71
C HIS A 492 6.35 7.14 28.24
N LEU A 493 6.99 7.90 27.33
CA LEU A 493 6.99 7.59 25.91
C LEU A 493 8.01 6.49 25.58
N LEU A 494 7.58 5.53 24.77
CA LEU A 494 8.47 4.54 24.18
C LEU A 494 8.94 5.06 22.83
N VAL A 495 10.22 5.37 22.72
CA VAL A 495 10.81 6.00 21.54
C VAL A 495 11.88 5.09 20.97
N SER A 496 11.63 4.56 19.78
CA SER A 496 12.62 3.78 19.04
C SER A 496 13.63 4.72 18.37
N PRO A 497 14.92 4.35 18.29
CA PRO A 497 15.53 3.10 18.78
C PRO A 497 15.96 3.13 20.26
N PHE A 498 15.69 4.21 20.99
CA PHE A 498 16.28 4.49 22.31
C PHE A 498 15.76 3.62 23.46
N THR A 499 14.44 3.57 23.68
CA THR A 499 13.87 3.01 24.92
C THR A 499 13.02 1.75 24.72
N THR A 500 12.47 1.55 23.52
CA THR A 500 11.47 0.50 23.24
C THR A 500 11.93 -0.91 23.61
N ARG A 501 13.13 -1.34 23.16
CA ARG A 501 13.64 -2.71 23.41
C ARG A 501 13.83 -2.96 24.90
N THR A 502 14.58 -2.09 25.56
CA THR A 502 14.89 -2.22 26.99
C THR A 502 13.61 -2.26 27.84
N ILE A 503 12.64 -1.40 27.52
CA ILE A 503 11.38 -1.37 28.27
C ILE A 503 10.55 -2.62 28.01
N PHE A 504 10.39 -3.07 26.76
CA PHE A 504 9.65 -4.30 26.45
C PHE A 504 10.27 -5.53 27.12
N THR A 505 11.59 -5.69 27.05
CA THR A 505 12.27 -6.79 27.75
C THR A 505 12.00 -6.75 29.24
N ARG A 506 12.11 -5.58 29.88
CA ARG A 506 11.82 -5.43 31.32
C ARG A 506 10.36 -5.77 31.67
N LEU A 507 9.40 -5.34 30.84
CA LEU A 507 7.99 -5.67 31.06
C LEU A 507 7.74 -7.17 31.01
N ILE A 508 8.32 -7.86 30.02
CA ILE A 508 8.22 -9.33 29.90
C ILE A 508 8.88 -10.02 31.12
N GLU A 509 10.06 -9.57 31.54
CA GLU A 509 10.77 -10.12 32.70
C GLU A 509 10.01 -9.92 34.02
N ASN A 510 9.26 -8.82 34.16
CA ASN A 510 8.41 -8.60 35.32
C ASN A 510 7.28 -9.64 35.38
N GLU A 511 6.62 -9.92 34.26
CA GLU A 511 5.58 -10.96 34.19
C GLU A 511 6.16 -12.35 34.48
N ILE A 512 7.36 -12.67 33.96
CA ILE A 512 8.08 -13.90 34.30
C ILE A 512 8.30 -14.02 35.81
N LYS A 513 8.75 -12.96 36.46
CA LYS A 513 8.97 -12.95 37.92
C LYS A 513 7.67 -13.13 38.69
N ASN A 514 6.58 -12.56 38.22
CA ASN A 514 5.25 -12.71 38.83
C ASN A 514 4.76 -14.16 38.70
N ALA A 515 4.84 -14.75 37.51
CA ALA A 515 4.45 -16.13 37.27
C ALA A 515 5.25 -17.12 38.12
N LYS A 516 6.58 -16.95 38.22
CA LYS A 516 7.46 -17.77 39.08
C LYS A 516 7.13 -17.67 40.57
N LYS A 517 6.48 -16.59 41.01
CA LYS A 517 5.99 -16.40 42.38
C LYS A 517 4.56 -16.92 42.58
N GLY A 518 3.94 -17.52 41.56
CA GLY A 518 2.54 -17.95 41.59
C GLY A 518 1.53 -16.80 41.51
N LEU A 519 1.95 -15.59 41.13
CA LEU A 519 1.06 -14.45 40.96
C LEU A 519 0.42 -14.46 39.56
N PRO A 520 -0.78 -13.87 39.39
CA PRO A 520 -1.37 -13.69 38.07
C PRO A 520 -0.43 -12.89 37.16
N ALA A 521 -0.08 -13.47 36.01
CA ALA A 521 0.83 -12.87 35.04
C ALA A 521 0.28 -13.07 33.61
N SER A 522 0.25 -12.01 32.81
CA SER A 522 -0.25 -12.09 31.44
C SER A 522 0.30 -11.01 30.51
N ILE A 523 0.49 -11.35 29.24
CA ILE A 523 0.94 -10.42 28.19
C ILE A 523 -0.07 -10.42 27.04
N LYS A 524 -0.81 -9.32 26.90
CA LYS A 524 -1.70 -9.09 25.76
C LYS A 524 -1.09 -8.08 24.80
N ALA A 525 -0.75 -8.52 23.59
CA ALA A 525 -0.13 -7.66 22.58
C ALA A 525 -0.92 -7.67 21.26
N LYS A 526 -1.31 -6.49 20.78
CA LYS A 526 -1.90 -6.28 19.44
C LYS A 526 -0.90 -5.54 18.58
N MET A 527 -0.47 -6.16 17.48
CA MET A 527 0.49 -5.58 16.54
C MET A 527 0.26 -6.11 15.12
N ASN A 528 0.77 -5.37 14.13
CA ASN A 528 0.68 -5.79 12.73
C ASN A 528 1.67 -6.91 12.38
N SER A 529 2.80 -7.00 13.09
CA SER A 529 3.85 -8.00 12.83
C SER A 529 4.73 -8.23 14.04
N LEU A 530 5.02 -9.49 14.35
CA LEU A 530 5.99 -9.92 15.35
C LEU A 530 7.12 -10.67 14.66
N GLN A 531 8.31 -10.07 14.58
CA GLN A 531 9.45 -10.63 13.83
C GLN A 531 10.79 -10.55 14.59
N ASP A 532 10.87 -9.74 15.66
CA ASP A 532 12.12 -9.56 16.40
C ASP A 532 12.47 -10.83 17.18
N LYS A 533 13.57 -11.48 16.81
CA LYS A 533 13.97 -12.76 17.39
C LYS A 533 14.18 -12.69 18.90
N SER A 534 14.84 -11.64 19.38
CA SER A 534 15.14 -11.48 20.81
C SER A 534 13.87 -11.33 21.64
N LEU A 535 12.91 -10.54 21.18
CA LEU A 535 11.61 -10.40 21.84
C LEU A 535 10.79 -11.69 21.73
N ILE A 536 10.80 -12.39 20.59
CA ILE A 536 10.13 -13.69 20.45
C ILE A 536 10.72 -14.72 21.43
N ASP A 537 12.05 -14.77 21.57
CA ASP A 537 12.70 -15.65 22.54
C ASP A 537 12.31 -15.33 23.97
N LYS A 538 12.21 -14.04 24.32
CA LYS A 538 11.72 -13.60 25.63
C LYS A 538 10.25 -13.94 25.86
N LEU A 539 9.41 -13.90 24.83
CA LEU A 539 8.02 -14.34 24.93
C LEU A 539 7.92 -15.87 25.10
N TYR A 540 8.79 -16.65 24.45
CA TYR A 540 8.88 -18.09 24.72
C TYR A 540 9.32 -18.36 26.16
N GLU A 541 10.33 -17.64 26.67
CA GLU A 541 10.73 -17.71 28.08
C GLU A 541 9.58 -17.38 29.04
N ALA A 542 8.75 -16.39 28.70
CA ALA A 542 7.56 -16.03 29.46
C ALA A 542 6.51 -17.13 29.48
N ALA A 543 6.21 -17.71 28.33
CA ALA A 543 5.27 -18.83 28.22
C ALA A 543 5.76 -20.04 29.02
N ASP A 544 7.05 -20.40 28.90
CA ASP A 544 7.67 -21.52 29.64
C ASP A 544 7.63 -21.29 31.16
N ALA A 545 7.61 -20.03 31.61
CA ALA A 545 7.49 -19.67 33.02
C ALA A 545 6.03 -19.61 33.53
N GLY A 546 5.04 -19.89 32.68
CA GLY A 546 3.61 -19.88 33.04
C GLY A 546 2.89 -18.53 32.88
N VAL A 547 3.48 -17.57 32.14
CA VAL A 547 2.80 -16.32 31.78
C VAL A 547 1.79 -16.59 30.67
N ASN A 548 0.57 -16.06 30.82
CA ASN A 548 -0.51 -16.16 29.82
C ASN A 548 -0.29 -15.23 28.61
#